data_AF-F2VS68-F1
#
_entry.id   AF-F2VS68-F1
#
_cell.length_a   1.000
_cell.length_b   1.000
_cell.length_c   1.000
_cell.angle_alpha   90.00
_cell.angle_beta   90.00
_cell.angle_gamma   90.00
#
_symmetry.space_group_name_H-M   'P 1'
#
loop_
_entity.id
_entity.type
_entity.pdbx_description
1 polymer ?
#
loop_
_entity_poly.entity_id
_entity_poly.type
_entity_poly.pdbx_seq_one_letter_code
_entity_poly.pdbx_strand_id
1 'polypeptide(L)'
;MRIEQAADEHLEAWARLRFELWPHSSLEHHRAELAQFRVDENASAFVAIDSAGHVVGFAEATLRHDYVNGCETSPVLFLEGIYVRPEDRRGRFARLSPHGGWRLAALSLPRMH
;
A
#
# COMPACT_ATOMS: atom_id res chain seq x y z
N MET A 1 0.05 17.04 -3.88
CA MET A 1 0.22 15.60 -3.63
C MET A 1 -0.26 14.87 -4.87
N ARG A 2 0.55 13.94 -5.39
CA ARG A 2 0.20 13.07 -6.52
C ARG A 2 0.33 11.60 -6.09
N ILE A 3 -0.40 10.71 -6.74
CA ILE A 3 -0.33 9.26 -6.51
C ILE A 3 0.25 8.63 -7.77
N GLU A 4 1.26 7.78 -7.61
CA GLU A 4 1.93 7.07 -8.71
C GLU A 4 2.09 5.60 -8.36
N GLN A 5 2.18 4.73 -9.38
CA GLN A 5 2.52 3.33 -9.16
C GLN A 5 3.95 3.23 -8.59
N ALA A 6 4.13 2.39 -7.58
CA ALA A 6 5.44 2.19 -6.98
C ALA A 6 6.42 1.60 -8.01
N ALA A 7 7.66 2.07 -7.97
CA ALA A 7 8.72 1.73 -8.91
C ALA A 7 10.06 1.61 -8.16
N ASP A 8 11.11 1.14 -8.81
CA ASP A 8 12.45 0.94 -8.22
C ASP A 8 12.96 2.18 -7.48
N GLU A 9 12.77 3.37 -8.07
CA GLU A 9 13.20 4.64 -7.49
C GLU A 9 12.52 4.96 -6.15
N HIS A 10 11.36 4.37 -5.90
CA HIS A 10 10.57 4.58 -4.68
C HIS A 10 10.93 3.61 -3.55
N LEU A 11 11.68 2.54 -3.82
CA LEU A 11 11.88 1.42 -2.87
C LEU A 11 12.47 1.86 -1.53
N GLU A 12 13.49 2.72 -1.55
CA GLU A 12 14.15 3.17 -0.33
C GLU A 12 13.22 4.01 0.55
N ALA A 13 12.49 4.95 -0.06
CA ALA A 13 11.55 5.81 0.67
C ALA A 13 10.35 5.00 1.18
N TRP A 14 9.86 4.06 0.38
CA TRP A 14 8.78 3.16 0.74
C TRP A 14 9.17 2.21 1.90
N ALA A 15 10.36 1.62 1.87
CA ALA A 15 10.86 0.78 2.96
C ALA A 15 10.94 1.54 4.29
N ARG A 16 11.34 2.82 4.26
CA ARG A 16 11.35 3.70 5.45
C ARG A 16 9.94 3.94 5.98
N LEU A 17 8.97 4.19 5.11
CA LEU A 17 7.58 4.32 5.52
C LEU A 17 7.01 3.01 6.07
N ARG A 18 7.38 1.84 5.53
CA ARG A 18 7.03 0.53 6.12
C ARG A 18 7.64 0.36 7.51
N PHE A 19 8.87 0.82 7.73
CA PHE A 19 9.50 0.83 9.05
C PHE A 19 8.78 1.77 10.03
N GLU A 20 8.29 2.92 9.57
CA GLU A 20 7.46 3.84 10.37
C GLU A 20 6.09 3.19 10.75
N LEU A 21 5.48 2.39 9.86
CA LEU A 21 4.23 1.66 10.15
C LEU A 21 4.46 0.41 11.03
N TRP A 22 5.52 -0.35 10.75
CA TRP A 22 5.87 -1.62 11.40
C TRP A 22 7.31 -1.55 11.96
N PRO A 23 7.51 -0.87 13.10
CA PRO A 23 8.85 -0.62 13.66
C PRO A 23 9.50 -1.87 14.27
N HIS A 24 8.76 -2.97 14.38
CA HIS A 24 9.25 -4.24 14.93
C HIS A 24 10.07 -5.06 13.94
N SER A 25 10.02 -4.72 12.65
CA SER A 25 10.81 -5.36 11.59
C SER A 25 11.96 -4.44 11.16
N SER A 26 13.11 -5.00 10.78
CA SER A 26 14.25 -4.20 10.33
C SER A 26 14.03 -3.58 8.95
N LEU A 27 14.71 -2.48 8.66
CA LEU A 27 14.67 -1.85 7.33
C LEU A 27 15.15 -2.81 6.22
N GLU A 28 16.19 -3.61 6.49
CA GLU A 28 16.68 -4.65 5.56
C GLU A 28 15.60 -5.68 5.25
N HIS A 29 14.85 -6.13 6.26
CA HIS A 29 13.76 -7.07 6.06
C HIS A 29 12.65 -6.45 5.20
N HIS A 30 12.27 -5.21 5.47
CA HIS A 30 11.29 -4.49 4.63
C HIS A 30 11.76 -4.37 3.18
N ARG A 31 13.04 -4.08 2.92
CA ARG A 31 13.59 -4.04 1.55
C ARG A 31 13.51 -5.40 0.85
N ALA A 32 13.87 -6.47 1.55
CA ALA A 32 13.82 -7.83 1.00
C ALA A 32 12.39 -8.24 0.62
N GLU A 33 11.41 -7.93 1.48
CA GLU A 33 10.00 -8.17 1.22
C GLU A 33 9.49 -7.35 0.03
N LEU A 34 9.89 -6.08 -0.06
CA LEU A 34 9.50 -5.22 -1.19
C LEU A 34 10.07 -5.69 -2.53
N ALA A 35 11.28 -6.26 -2.53
CA ALA A 35 11.87 -6.83 -3.72
C ALA A 35 11.06 -8.03 -4.23
N GLN A 36 10.51 -8.85 -3.33
CA GLN A 36 9.62 -9.97 -3.67
C GLN A 36 8.24 -9.49 -4.12
N PHE A 37 7.64 -8.55 -3.39
CA PHE A 37 6.35 -7.95 -3.72
C PHE A 37 6.33 -7.37 -5.14
N ARG A 38 7.45 -6.81 -5.59
CA ARG A 38 7.55 -6.16 -6.89
C ARG A 38 7.54 -7.10 -8.10
N VAL A 39 7.98 -8.34 -7.91
CA VAL A 39 8.00 -9.33 -9.00
C VAL A 39 6.75 -10.20 -9.00
N ASP A 40 5.86 -10.02 -8.02
CA ASP A 40 4.56 -10.67 -7.96
C ASP A 40 3.56 -9.93 -8.86
N GLU A 41 3.12 -10.59 -9.93
CA GLU A 41 2.13 -10.08 -10.88
C GLU A 41 0.75 -9.82 -10.26
N ASN A 42 0.47 -10.43 -9.11
CA ASN A 42 -0.77 -10.22 -8.38
C ASN A 42 -0.66 -9.07 -7.37
N ALA A 43 0.54 -8.57 -7.13
CA ALA A 43 0.78 -7.50 -6.18
C ALA A 43 0.82 -6.13 -6.88
N SER A 44 0.31 -5.11 -6.20
CA SER A 44 0.29 -3.74 -6.70
C SER A 44 0.50 -2.79 -5.54
N ALA A 45 1.38 -1.81 -5.75
CA ALA A 45 1.64 -0.77 -4.78
C ALA A 45 1.60 0.61 -5.43
N PHE A 46 1.18 1.58 -4.65
CA PHE A 46 1.13 2.99 -5.03
C PHE A 46 1.83 3.82 -3.95
N VAL A 47 2.45 4.92 -4.38
CA VAL A 47 3.11 5.88 -3.50
C VAL A 47 2.44 7.25 -3.61
N ALA A 48 2.37 7.95 -2.49
CA ALA A 48 1.93 9.34 -2.43
C ALA A 48 3.16 10.25 -2.40
N ILE A 49 3.23 11.20 -3.32
CA ILE A 49 4.35 12.13 -3.47
C ILE A 49 3.88 13.56 -3.19
N ASP A 50 4.61 14.28 -2.33
CA ASP A 50 4.32 15.67 -1.97
C ASP A 50 4.64 16.66 -3.12
N SER A 51 4.46 17.96 -2.88
CA SER A 51 4.81 18.99 -3.88
C SER A 51 6.32 19.19 -4.07
N ALA A 52 7.14 18.71 -3.16
CA ALA A 52 8.60 18.78 -3.23
C ALA A 52 9.22 17.54 -3.90
N GLY A 53 8.42 16.50 -4.19
CA GLY A 53 8.87 15.26 -4.82
C GLY A 53 9.21 14.15 -3.82
N HIS A 54 8.90 14.30 -2.54
CA HIS A 54 9.15 13.26 -1.54
C HIS A 54 8.00 12.26 -1.47
N VAL A 55 8.34 10.98 -1.35
CA VAL A 55 7.38 9.93 -1.02
C VAL A 55 6.98 10.07 0.46
N VAL A 56 5.71 10.32 0.70
CA VAL A 56 5.12 10.60 2.03
C VAL A 56 4.06 9.57 2.44
N GLY A 57 3.74 8.62 1.57
CA GLY A 57 2.82 7.54 1.87
C GLY A 57 2.87 6.40 0.86
N PHE A 58 2.27 5.28 1.21
CA PHE A 58 2.11 4.11 0.36
C PHE A 58 0.77 3.42 0.57
N ALA A 59 0.35 2.64 -0.42
CA ALA A 59 -0.72 1.66 -0.33
C ALA A 59 -0.30 0.38 -1.07
N GLU A 60 -0.48 -0.77 -0.43
CA GLU A 60 -0.09 -2.11 -0.88
C GLU A 60 -1.30 -3.01 -0.96
N ALA A 61 -1.50 -3.66 -2.11
CA ALA A 61 -2.57 -4.62 -2.28
C ALA A 61 -2.13 -5.83 -3.11
N THR A 62 -2.69 -7.00 -2.81
CA THR A 62 -2.42 -8.24 -3.54
C THR A 62 -3.74 -8.87 -3.98
N LEU A 63 -3.82 -9.29 -5.23
CA LEU A 63 -4.91 -10.11 -5.75
C LEU A 63 -4.68 -11.55 -5.29
N ARG A 64 -5.61 -12.05 -4.47
CA ARG A 64 -5.59 -13.46 -4.07
C ARG A 64 -6.58 -14.23 -4.94
N HIS A 65 -6.07 -15.27 -5.59
CA HIS A 65 -6.86 -16.23 -6.37
C HIS A 65 -7.25 -17.44 -5.54
N ASP A 66 -6.57 -17.67 -4.41
CA ASP A 66 -6.90 -18.73 -3.47
C ASP A 66 -8.29 -18.48 -2.88
N TYR A 67 -9.14 -19.50 -2.99
CA TYR A 67 -10.49 -19.47 -2.46
C TYR A 67 -10.48 -19.18 -0.95
N VAL A 68 -10.90 -17.98 -0.56
CA VAL A 68 -11.15 -17.64 0.85
C VAL A 68 -12.56 -18.11 1.18
N ASN A 69 -12.70 -18.98 2.20
CA ASN A 69 -14.02 -19.38 2.71
C ASN A 69 -14.86 -18.14 3.03
N GLY A 70 -15.91 -17.90 2.24
CA GLY A 70 -16.84 -16.77 2.39
C GLY A 70 -16.82 -15.71 1.27
N CYS A 71 -16.03 -15.87 0.20
CA CYS A 71 -16.08 -15.00 -0.99
C CYS A 71 -16.68 -15.73 -2.20
N GLU A 72 -17.75 -15.19 -2.78
CA GLU A 72 -18.46 -15.78 -3.93
C GLU A 72 -17.77 -15.52 -5.29
N THR A 73 -16.67 -14.76 -5.32
CA THR A 73 -15.93 -14.42 -6.54
C THR A 73 -14.43 -14.41 -6.32
N SER A 74 -13.68 -14.94 -7.30
CA SER A 74 -12.23 -14.87 -7.41
C SER A 74 -11.86 -14.13 -8.70
N PRO A 75 -10.83 -13.26 -8.69
CA PRO A 75 -9.93 -12.92 -7.58
C PRO A 75 -10.48 -11.89 -6.58
N VAL A 76 -9.92 -11.87 -5.37
CA VAL A 76 -10.22 -10.86 -4.32
C VAL A 76 -9.00 -9.96 -4.08
N LEU A 77 -9.20 -8.64 -4.08
CA LEU A 77 -8.15 -7.69 -3.73
C LEU A 77 -8.01 -7.59 -2.19
N PHE A 78 -6.83 -7.92 -1.67
CA PHE A 78 -6.48 -7.80 -0.26
C PHE A 78 -5.60 -6.58 -0.04
N LEU A 79 -5.91 -5.74 0.96
CA LEU A 79 -5.08 -4.60 1.33
C LEU A 79 -4.05 -5.06 2.38
N GLU A 80 -2.78 -5.12 2.00
CA GLU A 80 -1.68 -5.56 2.87
C GLU A 80 -1.18 -4.42 3.77
N GLY A 81 -1.21 -3.17 3.28
CA GLY A 81 -0.74 -2.01 4.04
C GLY A 81 -1.16 -0.67 3.44
N ILE A 82 -1.43 0.32 4.29
CA ILE A 82 -1.62 1.71 3.87
C ILE A 82 -1.07 2.63 4.95
N TYR A 83 -0.24 3.58 4.53
CA TYR A 83 0.36 4.54 5.44
C TYR A 83 0.58 5.87 4.76
N VAL A 84 0.31 6.95 5.48
CA VAL A 84 0.71 8.31 5.11
C VAL A 84 1.28 8.95 6.36
N ARG A 85 2.43 9.61 6.23
CA ARG A 85 3.06 10.37 7.30
C ARG A 85 2.06 11.29 7.99
N PRO A 86 1.98 11.31 9.33
CA PRO A 86 1.00 12.10 10.07
C PRO A 86 0.90 13.57 9.63
N GLU A 87 2.04 14.19 9.36
CA GLU A 87 2.20 15.57 8.89
C GLU A 87 1.61 15.83 7.49
N ASP A 88 1.49 14.79 6.67
CA ASP A 88 0.99 14.84 5.29
C ASP A 88 -0.49 14.43 5.16
N ARG A 89 -1.14 14.06 6.27
CA ARG A 89 -2.56 13.71 6.30
C ARG A 89 -3.45 14.94 6.17
N ARG A 90 -3.51 15.54 4.98
CA ARG A 90 -4.51 16.57 4.68
C ARG A 90 -5.88 15.93 4.52
N GLY A 91 -6.77 16.16 5.49
CA GLY A 91 -8.22 16.03 5.38
C GLY A 91 -8.76 14.72 4.76
N ARG A 92 -9.05 13.75 5.64
CA ARG A 92 -9.92 12.55 5.44
C ARG A 92 -9.32 11.21 5.00
N PHE A 93 -8.02 11.07 4.67
CA PHE A 93 -7.53 9.78 4.13
C PHE A 93 -6.96 8.77 5.12
N ALA A 94 -6.64 9.15 6.36
CA ALA A 94 -6.11 8.20 7.34
C ALA A 94 -6.48 8.62 8.75
N ARG A 95 -7.71 8.30 9.15
CA ARG A 95 -7.96 8.09 10.58
C ARG A 95 -7.58 6.63 10.83
N LEU A 96 -6.69 6.38 11.78
CA LEU A 96 -6.44 5.04 12.29
C LEU A 96 -7.40 4.86 13.47
N SER A 97 -8.11 3.74 13.52
CA SER A 97 -8.75 3.27 14.75
C SER A 97 -7.88 2.15 15.30
N PRO A 98 -7.58 2.10 16.61
CA PRO A 98 -6.76 1.06 17.22
C PRO A 98 -7.42 -0.33 17.22
N HIS A 99 -8.66 -0.44 16.73
CA HIS A 99 -9.39 -1.70 16.60
C HIS A 99 -9.73 -1.91 15.13
N GLY A 100 -9.11 -2.93 14.53
CA GLY A 100 -9.10 -3.22 13.11
C GLY A 100 -10.47 -3.10 12.41
N GLY A 101 -10.42 -2.56 11.20
CA GLY A 101 -11.56 -2.49 10.28
C GLY A 101 -11.64 -1.13 9.58
N TRP A 102 -11.11 -1.05 8.36
CA TRP A 102 -11.37 0.08 7.46
C TRP A 102 -11.90 -0.45 6.12
N ARG A 103 -13.05 0.09 5.70
CA ARG A 103 -13.58 -0.01 4.33
C ARG A 103 -12.89 1.05 3.48
N LEU A 104 -12.25 0.65 2.40
CA LEU A 104 -11.83 1.55 1.33
C LEU A 104 -13.06 2.09 0.61
N ALA A 105 -13.24 3.41 0.64
CA ALA A 105 -14.04 4.08 -0.37
C ALA A 105 -13.30 3.95 -1.71
N ALA A 106 -13.87 3.12 -2.58
CA ALA A 106 -13.68 2.99 -4.02
C ALA A 106 -12.58 3.86 -4.67
N LEU A 107 -11.43 3.25 -4.98
CA LEU A 107 -10.76 3.53 -6.24
C LEU A 107 -11.48 2.71 -7.31
N SER A 108 -12.38 3.32 -8.07
CA SER A 108 -12.92 2.71 -9.29
C SER A 108 -11.76 2.48 -10.25
N LEU A 109 -11.32 1.23 -10.37
CA LEU A 109 -10.55 0.80 -11.52
C LEU A 109 -11.49 0.92 -12.74
N PRO A 110 -11.10 1.62 -13.83
CA PRO A 110 -11.88 1.56 -15.05
C PRO A 110 -11.90 0.11 -15.53
N ARG A 111 -13.10 -0.41 -15.81
CA ARG A 111 -13.27 -1.70 -16.47
C ARG A 111 -12.49 -1.65 -17.79
N MET A 112 -11.39 -2.39 -17.88
CA MET A 112 -10.80 -2.70 -19.17
C MET A 112 -11.72 -3.72 -19.86
N HIS A 113 -12.27 -3.30 -21.00
CA HIS A 113 -13.02 -4.13 -21.94
C HIS A 113 -12.08 -4.94 -22.83
#